data_AF-A0A943IUK2-F1
#
_entry.id   AF-A0A943IUK2-F1
#
_cell.length_a   1.000
_cell.length_b   1.000
_cell.length_c   1.000
_cell.angle_alpha   90.00
_cell.angle_beta   90.00
_cell.angle_gamma   90.00
#
_symmetry.space_group_name_H-M   'P 1'
#
loop_
_entity.id
_entity.type
_entity.pdbx_description
1 polymer ?
#
loop_
_entity_poly.entity_id
_entity_poly.type
_entity_poly.pdbx_seq_one_letter_code
_entity_poly.pdbx_strand_id
1 'polypeptide(L)'
;MTIEQLNYLLRKELYAIKNHKDNIDRIKKEYFDSNYGLKEGDKIRILHEAGDEMIGFLKKVEVCEDGDLYLTIQKQNEKGDRGRGIWNMYLSSKSIKIEKCV
;
A
#
# COMPACT_ATOMS: atom_id res chain seq x y z
N MET A 1 -6.73 44.08 -4.70
CA MET A 1 -7.08 42.80 -4.04
C MET A 1 -6.82 42.97 -2.55
N THR A 2 -7.79 42.64 -1.69
CA THR A 2 -7.63 42.77 -0.23
C THR A 2 -6.99 41.53 0.38
N ILE A 3 -6.48 41.65 1.60
CA ILE A 3 -5.94 40.52 2.37
C ILE A 3 -7.01 39.43 2.57
N GLU A 4 -8.27 39.81 2.77
CA GLU A 4 -9.39 38.87 2.89
C GLU A 4 -9.62 38.09 1.59
N GLN A 5 -9.55 38.77 0.44
CA GLN A 5 -9.65 38.13 -0.88
C GLN A 5 -8.49 37.15 -1.11
N LEU A 6 -7.25 37.52 -0.73
CA LEU A 6 -6.08 36.65 -0.78
C LEU A 6 -6.24 35.39 0.10
N ASN A 7 -6.69 35.57 1.34
CA ASN A 7 -6.93 34.46 2.27
C ASN A 7 -8.04 33.53 1.79
N TYR A 8 -9.10 34.07 1.18
CA TYR A 8 -10.16 33.29 0.58
C TYR A 8 -9.65 32.43 -0.58
N LEU A 9 -8.87 33.01 -1.49
CA LEU A 9 -8.25 32.28 -2.60
C LEU A 9 -7.34 31.17 -2.10
N LEU A 10 -6.46 31.46 -1.13
CA LEU A 10 -5.55 30.46 -0.55
C LEU A 10 -6.31 29.26 0.05
N ARG A 11 -7.37 29.50 0.81
CA ARG A 11 -8.20 28.42 1.38
C ARG A 11 -8.84 27.55 0.31
N LYS A 12 -9.31 28.18 -0.78
CA LYS A 12 -9.93 27.47 -1.90
C LYS A 12 -8.92 26.56 -2.61
N GLU A 13 -7.72 27.06 -2.87
CA GLU A 13 -6.64 26.27 -3.46
C GLU A 13 -6.23 25.10 -2.58
N LEU A 14 -6.05 25.32 -1.27
CA LEU A 14 -5.72 24.25 -0.32
C LEU A 14 -6.80 23.17 -0.25
N TYR A 15 -8.08 23.56 -0.33
CA TYR A 15 -9.19 22.62 -0.36
C TYR A 15 -9.20 21.78 -1.66
N ALA A 16 -8.95 22.42 -2.80
CA ALA A 16 -8.84 21.72 -4.08
C ALA A 16 -7.69 20.70 -4.06
N ILE A 17 -6.50 21.10 -3.58
CA ILE A 17 -5.33 20.22 -3.44
C ILE A 17 -5.67 19.00 -2.56
N LYS A 18 -6.33 19.23 -1.42
CA LYS A 18 -6.75 18.15 -0.53
C LYS A 18 -7.70 17.19 -1.23
N ASN A 19 -8.73 17.69 -1.90
CA ASN A 19 -9.69 16.84 -2.62
C ASN A 19 -9.02 16.01 -3.72
N HIS A 20 -8.05 16.60 -4.44
CA HIS A 20 -7.29 15.84 -5.44
C HIS A 20 -6.47 14.72 -4.80
N LYS A 21 -5.80 14.99 -3.67
CA LYS A 21 -5.07 13.98 -2.92
C LYS A 21 -6.00 12.85 -2.43
N ASP A 22 -7.12 13.18 -1.81
CA ASP A 22 -8.09 12.20 -1.29
C ASP A 22 -8.65 11.32 -2.43
N ASN A 23 -8.88 11.89 -3.61
CA ASN A 23 -9.30 11.12 -4.80
C ASN A 23 -8.21 10.16 -5.29
N ILE A 24 -6.95 10.58 -5.32
CA ILE A 24 -5.82 9.72 -5.71
C ILE A 24 -5.68 8.56 -4.72
N ASP A 25 -5.75 8.84 -3.41
CA ASP A 25 -5.65 7.81 -2.37
C ASP A 25 -6.81 6.80 -2.47
N ARG A 26 -8.03 7.26 -2.81
CA ARG A 26 -9.17 6.38 -3.08
C ARG A 26 -8.90 5.46 -4.28
N ILE A 27 -8.44 6.01 -5.41
CA ILE A 27 -8.15 5.22 -6.63
C ILE A 27 -7.08 4.17 -6.35
N LYS A 28 -6.01 4.54 -5.65
CA LYS A 28 -4.94 3.63 -5.23
C LYS A 28 -5.46 2.48 -4.39
N LYS A 29 -6.34 2.78 -3.43
CA LYS A 29 -6.97 1.76 -2.59
C LYS A 29 -7.86 0.82 -3.41
N GLU A 30 -8.72 1.38 -4.27
CA GLU A 30 -9.60 0.59 -5.15
C GLU A 30 -8.81 -0.33 -6.09
N TYR A 31 -7.68 0.14 -6.63
CA TYR A 31 -6.76 -0.67 -7.42
C TYR A 31 -6.21 -1.85 -6.61
N PHE A 32 -5.71 -1.61 -5.40
CA PHE A 32 -5.16 -2.68 -4.57
C PHE A 32 -6.21 -3.69 -4.14
N ASP A 33 -7.36 -3.21 -3.66
CA ASP A 33 -8.47 -4.04 -3.23
C ASP A 33 -9.00 -4.92 -4.38
N SER A 34 -9.05 -4.37 -5.61
CA SER A 34 -9.55 -5.11 -6.78
C SER A 34 -8.56 -6.16 -7.30
N ASN A 35 -7.25 -5.90 -7.23
CA ASN A 35 -6.24 -6.82 -7.74
C ASN A 35 -5.84 -7.90 -6.74
N TYR A 36 -5.81 -7.58 -5.44
CA TYR A 36 -5.26 -8.48 -4.42
C TYR A 36 -6.28 -8.89 -3.36
N GLY A 37 -7.24 -8.02 -3.01
CA GLY A 37 -8.25 -8.31 -2.00
C GLY A 37 -7.70 -8.61 -0.60
N LEU A 38 -6.49 -8.15 -0.28
CA LEU A 38 -5.78 -8.42 0.97
C LEU A 38 -6.06 -7.36 2.02
N LYS A 39 -6.02 -7.76 3.30
CA LYS A 39 -6.20 -6.87 4.45
C LYS A 39 -5.04 -6.97 5.43
N GLU A 40 -4.87 -5.94 6.25
CA GLU A 40 -3.91 -6.00 7.36
C GLU A 40 -4.18 -7.24 8.22
N GLY A 41 -3.10 -7.97 8.53
CA GLY A 41 -3.12 -9.18 9.33
C GLY A 41 -3.29 -10.47 8.53
N ASP A 42 -3.66 -10.39 7.25
CA ASP A 42 -3.74 -11.55 6.36
C ASP A 42 -2.37 -12.23 6.26
N LYS A 43 -2.36 -13.55 6.35
CA LYS A 43 -1.16 -14.34 6.04
C LYS A 43 -1.02 -14.39 4.52
N ILE A 44 0.14 -14.00 4.03
CA ILE A 44 0.42 -13.90 2.60
C ILE A 44 1.70 -14.64 2.25
N ARG A 45 1.71 -15.18 1.03
CA ARG A 45 2.87 -15.74 0.36
C ARG A 45 3.22 -14.83 -0.81
N ILE A 46 4.49 -14.47 -0.92
CA ILE A 46 5.05 -13.70 -2.02
C ILE A 46 6.03 -14.60 -2.76
N LEU A 47 5.79 -14.76 -4.05
CA LEU A 47 6.66 -15.51 -4.95
C LEU A 47 7.38 -14.50 -5.84
N HIS A 48 8.70 -14.40 -5.65
CA HIS A 48 9.56 -13.62 -6.52
C HIS A 48 9.87 -14.40 -7.80
N GLU A 49 10.02 -13.72 -8.94
CA GLU A 49 10.38 -14.35 -10.22
C GLU A 49 11.65 -15.21 -10.16
N ALA A 50 12.60 -14.84 -9.30
CA ALA A 50 13.84 -15.58 -9.07
C ALA A 50 13.62 -16.94 -8.36
N GLY A 51 12.39 -17.27 -7.97
CA GLY A 51 12.02 -18.50 -7.26
C GLY A 51 12.05 -18.39 -5.74
N ASP A 52 12.46 -17.25 -5.20
CA ASP A 52 12.44 -17.01 -3.76
C ASP A 52 11.01 -16.84 -3.26
N GLU A 53 10.66 -17.63 -2.24
CA GLU A 53 9.37 -17.56 -1.57
C GLU A 53 9.51 -16.88 -0.20
N MET A 54 8.58 -15.98 0.09
CA MET A 54 8.46 -15.33 1.37
C MET A 54 7.05 -15.48 1.93
N ILE A 55 6.95 -15.96 3.17
CA ILE A 55 5.67 -16.06 3.89
C ILE A 55 5.71 -15.12 5.11
N GLY A 56 4.65 -14.33 5.27
CA GLY A 56 4.48 -13.47 6.42
C GLY A 56 3.06 -12.96 6.56
N PHE A 57 2.89 -11.95 7.41
CA PHE A 57 1.59 -11.33 7.66
C PHE A 57 1.62 -9.89 7.18
N LEU A 58 0.65 -9.51 6.36
CA LEU A 58 0.56 -8.16 5.83
C LEU A 58 0.34 -7.16 6.96
N LYS A 59 1.14 -6.09 6.99
CA LYS A 59 1.00 -5.01 7.99
C LYS A 59 0.54 -3.71 7.36
N LYS A 60 1.12 -3.35 6.23
CA LYS A 60 0.82 -2.10 5.54
C LYS A 60 1.10 -2.25 4.05
N VAL A 61 0.31 -1.53 3.26
CA VAL A 61 0.49 -1.38 1.81
C VAL A 61 0.52 0.09 1.49
N GLU A 62 1.45 0.49 0.64
CA GLU A 62 1.44 1.75 -0.06
C GLU A 62 1.50 1.46 -1.56
N VAL A 63 0.55 2.03 -2.31
CA VAL A 63 0.50 1.90 -3.77
C VAL A 63 1.20 3.12 -4.37
N CYS A 64 2.23 2.86 -5.17
CA CYS A 64 2.95 3.86 -5.94
C CYS A 64 2.08 4.40 -7.08
N GLU A 65 2.52 5.49 -7.70
CA GLU A 65 1.76 6.16 -8.77
C GLU A 65 1.64 5.29 -10.04
N ASP A 66 2.63 4.43 -10.26
CA ASP A 66 2.72 3.46 -11.37
C ASP A 66 2.07 2.11 -11.05
N GLY A 67 1.47 1.95 -9.88
CA GLY A 67 0.83 0.71 -9.42
C GLY A 67 1.78 -0.28 -8.74
N ASP A 68 3.07 0.06 -8.62
CA ASP A 68 4.02 -0.70 -7.81
C ASP A 68 3.65 -0.62 -6.31
N LEU A 69 4.15 -1.55 -5.51
CA LEU A 69 3.75 -1.71 -4.11
C LEU A 69 4.93 -1.60 -3.16
N TYR A 70 4.78 -0.80 -2.12
CA TYR A 70 5.57 -0.90 -0.91
C TYR A 70 4.79 -1.67 0.15
N LEU A 71 5.27 -2.86 0.52
CA LEU A 71 4.66 -3.68 1.55
C LEU A 71 5.51 -3.69 2.81
N THR A 72 4.83 -3.58 3.95
CA THR A 72 5.39 -3.95 5.25
C THR A 72 4.80 -5.30 5.65
N ILE A 73 5.67 -6.26 5.96
CA ILE A 73 5.30 -7.65 6.26
C ILE A 73 5.93 -8.04 7.58
N GLN A 74 5.14 -8.63 8.47
CA GLN A 74 5.63 -9.27 9.68
C GLN A 74 6.05 -10.71 9.35
N LYS A 75 7.31 -11.05 9.64
CA LYS A 75 7.85 -12.39 9.37
C LYS A 75 7.08 -13.44 10.14
N GLN A 76 6.90 -14.62 9.54
CA GLN A 76 6.49 -15.79 10.33
C GLN A 76 7.66 -16.29 11.20
N ASN A 77 7.35 -16.87 12.36
CA ASN A 77 8.31 -17.61 13.17
C ASN A 77 8.37 -19.08 12.72
N GLU A 78 9.23 -19.89 13.35
CA GLU A 78 9.39 -21.32 13.05
C GLU A 78 8.10 -22.15 13.26
N LYS A 79 7.16 -21.65 14.06
CA LYS A 79 5.86 -22.29 14.30
C LYS A 79 4.79 -21.85 13.29
N GLY A 80 5.12 -20.92 12.37
CA GLY A 80 4.21 -20.37 11.38
C GLY A 80 3.33 -19.21 11.86
N ASP A 81 3.54 -18.74 13.11
CA ASP A 81 2.84 -17.61 13.72
C ASP A 81 3.57 -16.29 13.47
N ARG A 82 2.97 -15.17 13.90
CA ARG A 82 3.58 -13.84 13.83
C ARG A 82 4.87 -13.78 14.64
N GLY A 83 6.00 -13.63 13.95
CA GLY A 83 7.33 -13.44 14.52
C GLY A 83 7.64 -11.98 14.86
N ARG A 84 8.84 -11.71 15.40
CA ARG A 84 9.28 -10.35 15.78
C ARG A 84 9.85 -9.53 14.61
N GLY A 85 10.24 -10.18 13.52
CA GLY A 85 10.88 -9.51 12.39
C GLY A 85 9.88 -8.77 11.50
N ILE A 86 10.33 -7.66 10.91
CA ILE A 86 9.62 -6.93 9.86
C ILE A 86 10.46 -6.97 8.58
N TRP A 87 9.79 -7.10 7.44
CA TRP A 87 10.33 -6.85 6.11
C TRP A 87 9.62 -5.66 5.49
N ASN A 88 10.39 -4.76 4.90
CA ASN A 88 9.88 -3.70 4.04
C ASN A 88 10.34 -4.04 2.62
N MET A 89 9.39 -4.14 1.69
CA MET A 89 9.66 -4.60 0.34
C MET A 89 9.09 -3.63 -0.66
N TYR A 90 9.86 -3.36 -1.70
CA TYR A 90 9.37 -2.76 -2.93
C TYR A 90 9.09 -3.87 -3.93
N LEU A 91 7.90 -3.87 -4.49
CA LEU A 91 7.42 -4.89 -5.41
C LEU A 91 6.96 -4.20 -6.69
N SER A 92 7.62 -4.51 -7.79
CA SER A 92 7.12 -4.07 -9.08
C SER A 92 5.85 -4.86 -9.44
N SER A 93 4.82 -4.15 -9.86
CA SER A 93 3.54 -4.68 -10.31
C SER A 93 3.67 -5.73 -11.42
N LYS A 94 4.81 -5.77 -12.13
CA LYS A 94 5.04 -6.62 -13.30
C LYS A 94 5.59 -8.01 -13.00
N SER A 95 6.09 -8.29 -11.80
CA SER A 95 6.99 -9.43 -11.59
C SER A 95 6.74 -10.28 -10.34
N ILE A 96 5.62 -10.09 -9.65
CA ILE A 96 5.40 -10.72 -8.34
C ILE A 96 3.99 -11.26 -8.22
N LYS A 97 3.88 -12.50 -7.76
CA LYS A 97 2.60 -13.11 -7.37
C LYS A 97 2.45 -13.04 -5.85
N ILE A 98 1.37 -12.42 -5.38
CA ILE A 98 1.00 -12.37 -3.98
C ILE A 98 -0.25 -13.23 -3.79
N GLU A 99 -0.18 -14.20 -2.89
CA GLU A 99 -1.28 -15.11 -2.61
C GLU A 99 -1.67 -15.01 -1.13
N LYS A 100 -2.97 -15.00 -0.85
CA LYS A 100 -3.49 -15.14 0.50
C LYS A 100 -3.41 -16.60 0.93
N CYS A 101 -2.81 -16.86 2.08
CA CYS A 101 -2.83 -18.19 2.69
C CYS A 101 -4.16 -18.38 3.44
N VAL A 102 -4.77 -19.57 3.29
CA VAL A 102 -5.98 -20.00 4.03
C VAL A 102 -5.61 -20.49 5.41
#